data_AF-B0RMK0-F1
#
_entry.id   AF-B0RMK0-F1
#
_cell.length_a   1.000
_cell.length_b   1.000
_cell.length_c   1.000
_cell.angle_alpha   90.00
_cell.angle_beta   90.00
_cell.angle_gamma   90.00
#
_symmetry.space_group_name_H-M   'P 1'
#
loop_
_entity.id
_entity.type
_entity.pdbx_description
1 polymer ?
#
loop_
_entity_poly.entity_id
_entity_poly.type
_entity_poly.pdbx_seq_one_letter_code
_entity_poly.pdbx_strand_id
1 'polypeptide(L)'
;MTTVKTQTRLLALGLFAFLGLFGAIIWYLMRPYGTAYFFPVHFLIGAALPFLIYAIGATRLWFWLGMIVTAIVLLWFNFWGHDANGAAPRVLDWSHFAAGAIGLASAWAVQLLYRRARPPHRPSID
;
A
#
# COMPACT_ATOMS: atom_id res chain seq x y z
N MET A 1 -22.89 -15.48 2.16
CA MET A 1 -21.83 -14.73 2.89
C MET A 1 -20.43 -14.83 2.23
N THR A 2 -20.13 -15.90 1.47
CA THR A 2 -18.82 -16.15 0.82
C THR A 2 -18.52 -15.22 -0.36
N THR A 3 -19.52 -14.85 -1.16
CA THR A 3 -19.37 -14.03 -2.38
C THR A 3 -18.84 -12.61 -2.11
N VAL A 4 -19.39 -11.90 -1.12
CA VAL A 4 -18.94 -10.54 -0.76
C VAL A 4 -17.50 -10.54 -0.26
N LYS A 5 -17.12 -11.55 0.54
CA LYS A 5 -15.74 -11.68 1.05
C LYS A 5 -14.77 -11.94 -0.11
N THR A 6 -15.10 -12.86 -1.02
CA THR A 6 -14.30 -13.14 -2.23
C THR A 6 -14.15 -11.90 -3.11
N GLN A 7 -15.24 -11.16 -3.36
CA GLN A 7 -15.18 -9.92 -4.14
C GLN A 7 -14.28 -8.87 -3.48
N THR A 8 -14.36 -8.72 -2.15
CA THR A 8 -13.49 -7.81 -1.40
C THR A 8 -12.02 -8.18 -1.56
N ARG A 9 -11.69 -9.47 -1.49
CA ARG A 9 -10.33 -9.98 -1.69
C ARG A 9 -9.84 -9.70 -3.10
N LEU A 10 -10.65 -9.98 -4.12
CA LEU A 10 -10.29 -9.74 -5.52
C LEU A 10 -10.05 -8.25 -5.81
N LEU A 11 -10.90 -7.36 -5.29
CA LEU A 11 -10.70 -5.91 -5.42
C LEU A 11 -9.41 -5.46 -4.73
N ALA A 12 -9.12 -5.97 -3.52
CA ALA A 12 -7.88 -5.66 -2.80
C ALA A 12 -6.65 -6.17 -3.55
N LEU A 13 -6.69 -7.39 -4.10
CA LEU A 13 -5.61 -7.94 -4.93
C LEU A 13 -5.44 -7.16 -6.23
N GLY A 14 -6.54 -6.78 -6.88
CA GLY A 14 -6.50 -5.97 -8.10
C GLY A 14 -5.87 -4.61 -7.87
N LEU A 15 -6.25 -3.93 -6.78
CA LEU A 15 -5.65 -2.66 -6.40
C LEU A 15 -4.16 -2.80 -6.05
N PHE A 16 -3.79 -3.83 -5.29
CA PHE A 16 -2.39 -4.14 -5.00
C PHE A 16 -1.60 -4.40 -6.29
N ALA A 17 -2.10 -5.24 -7.19
CA ALA A 17 -1.41 -5.56 -8.43
C ALA A 17 -1.25 -4.34 -9.32
N PHE A 18 -2.27 -3.49 -9.43
CA PHE A 18 -2.23 -2.25 -10.20
C PHE A 18 -1.18 -1.28 -9.66
N LEU A 19 -1.25 -0.94 -8.36
CA LEU A 19 -0.31 -0.01 -7.73
C LEU A 19 1.11 -0.60 -7.65
N GLY A 20 1.23 -1.90 -7.40
CA GLY A 20 2.51 -2.62 -7.33
C GLY A 20 3.21 -2.69 -8.69
N LEU A 21 2.47 -2.96 -9.76
CA LEU A 21 2.99 -2.92 -11.12
C LEU A 21 3.49 -1.51 -11.46
N PHE A 22 2.70 -0.49 -11.15
CA PHE A 22 3.12 0.90 -11.35
C PHE A 22 4.37 1.24 -10.51
N GLY A 23 4.43 0.77 -9.27
CA GLY A 23 5.61 0.88 -8.40
C GLY A 23 6.85 0.24 -9.01
N ALA A 24 6.72 -0.94 -9.61
CA ALA A 24 7.82 -1.64 -10.28
C ALA A 24 8.30 -0.89 -11.53
N ILE A 25 7.39 -0.33 -12.32
CA ILE A 25 7.71 0.50 -13.49
C ILE A 25 8.49 1.74 -13.05
N ILE A 26 7.99 2.47 -12.05
CA ILE A 26 8.64 3.67 -11.54
C ILE A 26 10.00 3.34 -10.92
N TRP A 27 10.11 2.24 -10.17
CA TRP A 27 11.40 1.74 -9.68
C TRP A 27 12.41 1.57 -10.80
N TYR A 28 12.04 0.86 -11.85
CA TYR A 28 12.91 0.57 -12.99
C TYR A 28 13.35 1.86 -13.70
N LEU A 29 12.42 2.79 -13.94
CA LEU A 29 12.69 4.06 -14.61
C LEU A 29 13.54 5.01 -13.76
N MET A 30 13.34 5.04 -12.44
CA MET A 30 14.02 5.98 -11.55
C MET A 30 15.41 5.48 -11.11
N ARG A 31 15.67 4.18 -11.18
CA ARG A 31 16.96 3.56 -10.78
C ARG A 31 18.20 4.29 -11.31
N PRO A 32 18.28 4.73 -12.58
CA PRO A 32 19.46 5.42 -13.11
C PRO A 32 19.65 6.85 -12.56
N TYR A 33 18.59 7.50 -12.08
CA TYR A 33 18.61 8.91 -11.65
C TYR A 33 19.00 9.10 -10.18
N GLY A 34 19.30 8.00 -9.47
CA GLY A 34 19.74 8.03 -8.08
C GLY A 34 18.59 8.17 -7.07
N THR A 35 18.98 8.25 -5.80
CA THR A 35 18.09 8.02 -4.66
C THR A 35 17.10 9.15 -4.40
N ALA A 36 17.40 10.37 -4.85
CA ALA A 36 16.56 11.55 -4.64
C ALA A 36 15.16 11.40 -5.28
N TYR A 37 15.05 10.65 -6.38
CA TYR A 37 13.80 10.47 -7.12
C TYR A 37 13.05 9.17 -6.77
N PHE A 38 13.47 8.46 -5.73
CA PHE A 38 12.84 7.20 -5.28
C PHE A 38 11.64 7.39 -4.35
N PHE A 39 11.31 8.61 -3.94
CA PHE A 39 10.15 8.88 -3.08
C PHE A 39 8.80 8.38 -3.68
N PRO A 40 8.54 8.41 -5.01
CA PRO A 40 7.28 7.90 -5.55
C PRO A 40 7.11 6.39 -5.34
N VAL A 41 8.22 5.64 -5.30
CA VAL A 41 8.19 4.21 -4.97
C VAL A 41 7.70 4.03 -3.53
N HIS A 42 8.19 4.82 -2.58
CA HIS A 42 7.77 4.74 -1.18
C HIS A 42 6.28 5.05 -1.03
N PHE A 43 5.79 6.05 -1.78
CA PHE A 43 4.36 6.33 -1.86
C PHE A 43 3.57 5.13 -2.39
N LEU A 44 4.00 4.52 -3.51
CA LEU A 44 3.28 3.40 -4.13
C LEU A 44 3.31 2.14 -3.26
N ILE A 45 4.44 1.82 -2.62
CA ILE A 45 4.53 0.74 -1.64
C ILE A 45 3.58 1.01 -0.47
N GLY A 46 3.61 2.23 0.08
CA GLY A 46 2.73 2.65 1.18
C GLY A 46 1.25 2.52 0.83
N ALA A 47 0.87 2.84 -0.41
CA ALA A 47 -0.50 2.76 -0.90
C ALA A 47 -0.92 1.32 -1.24
N ALA A 48 -0.02 0.49 -1.76
CA ALA A 48 -0.34 -0.84 -2.30
C ALA A 48 -0.32 -1.95 -1.25
N LEU A 49 0.76 -2.03 -0.46
CA LEU A 49 1.07 -3.19 0.37
C LEU A 49 0.02 -3.47 1.47
N PRO A 50 -0.68 -2.48 2.06
CA PRO A 50 -1.77 -2.77 2.99
C PRO A 50 -2.89 -3.60 2.36
N PHE A 51 -3.14 -3.46 1.04
CA PHE A 51 -4.19 -4.20 0.34
C PHE A 51 -3.82 -5.65 0.05
N LEU A 52 -2.52 -5.95 -0.13
CA LEU A 52 -2.05 -7.34 -0.21
C LEU A 52 -2.37 -8.10 1.07
N ILE A 53 -2.03 -7.52 2.23
CA ILE A 53 -2.27 -8.14 3.53
C ILE A 53 -3.77 -8.15 3.85
N TYR A 54 -4.50 -7.09 3.48
CA TYR A 54 -5.94 -7.05 3.61
C TYR A 54 -6.62 -8.17 2.82
N ALA A 55 -6.12 -8.55 1.64
CA ALA A 55 -6.70 -9.62 0.83
C ALA A 55 -6.66 -11.01 1.51
N ILE A 56 -5.76 -11.25 2.48
CA ILE A 56 -5.68 -12.52 3.21
C ILE A 56 -7.00 -12.76 3.96
N GLY A 57 -7.45 -11.79 4.76
CA GLY A 57 -8.64 -11.97 5.60
C GLY A 57 -9.87 -11.16 5.21
N ALA A 58 -9.72 -10.09 4.43
CA ALA A 58 -10.76 -9.13 4.07
C ALA A 58 -11.52 -8.53 5.28
N THR A 59 -10.87 -8.43 6.45
CA THR A 59 -11.45 -7.81 7.65
C THR A 59 -10.67 -6.57 8.08
N ARG A 60 -11.28 -5.73 8.94
CA ARG A 60 -10.63 -4.52 9.47
C ARG A 60 -9.30 -4.82 10.18
N LEU A 61 -9.20 -5.96 10.86
CA LEU A 61 -7.97 -6.39 11.53
C LEU A 61 -6.83 -6.58 10.52
N TRP A 62 -7.07 -7.34 9.45
CA TRP A 62 -6.06 -7.58 8.40
C TRP A 62 -5.63 -6.31 7.68
N PHE A 63 -6.53 -5.33 7.52
CA PHE A 63 -6.16 -4.03 6.98
C PHE A 63 -5.19 -3.28 7.90
N TRP A 64 -5.48 -3.22 9.21
CA TRP A 64 -4.61 -2.55 10.17
C TRP A 64 -3.26 -3.26 10.34
N LEU A 65 -3.25 -4.59 10.34
CA LEU A 65 -2.01 -5.37 10.27
C LEU A 65 -1.23 -5.01 9.00
N GLY A 66 -1.92 -4.89 7.87
CA GLY A 66 -1.33 -4.42 6.62
C GLY A 66 -0.68 -3.05 6.73
N MET A 67 -1.35 -2.08 7.36
CA MET A 67 -0.83 -0.74 7.60
C MET A 67 0.45 -0.78 8.47
N ILE A 68 0.44 -1.53 9.57
CA ILE A 68 1.58 -1.62 10.49
C ILE A 68 2.77 -2.29 9.81
N VAL A 69 2.55 -3.44 9.15
CA VAL A 69 3.61 -4.16 8.43
C VAL A 69 4.18 -3.27 7.32
N THR A 70 3.34 -2.54 6.59
CA THR A 70 3.80 -1.62 5.56
C THR A 70 4.63 -0.48 6.12
N ALA A 71 4.24 0.10 7.27
CA ALA A 71 5.05 1.12 7.92
C ALA A 71 6.44 0.61 8.31
N ILE A 72 6.53 -0.62 8.84
CA ILE A 72 7.81 -1.27 9.16
C ILE A 72 8.64 -1.49 7.88
N VAL A 73 8.03 -1.98 6.81
CA VAL A 73 8.69 -2.17 5.51
C VAL A 73 9.23 -0.84 4.97
N LEU A 74 8.45 0.25 5.04
CA LEU A 74 8.88 1.56 4.58
C LEU A 74 10.05 2.13 5.40
N LEU A 75 10.03 1.94 6.72
CA LEU A 75 11.16 2.30 7.59
C LEU A 75 12.39 1.48 7.23
N TRP A 76 12.24 0.15 7.12
CA TRP A 76 13.33 -0.72 6.69
C TRP A 76 13.92 -0.27 5.36
N PHE A 77 13.07 0.10 4.40
CA PHE A 77 13.49 0.50 3.08
C PHE A 77 14.24 1.83 3.04
N ASN A 78 13.81 2.80 3.87
CA ASN A 78 14.47 4.09 4.00
C ASN A 78 15.85 3.97 4.69
N PHE A 79 15.99 3.08 5.68
CA PHE A 79 17.24 2.89 6.42
C PHE A 79 18.24 1.91 5.78
N TRP A 80 17.76 0.80 5.21
CA TRP A 80 18.60 -0.31 4.73
C TRP A 80 18.48 -0.58 3.24
N GLY A 81 17.70 0.20 2.48
CA GLY A 81 17.56 -0.01 1.04
C GLY A 81 18.88 0.18 0.27
N HIS A 82 19.86 0.90 0.84
CA HIS A 82 21.20 1.05 0.28
C HIS A 82 22.01 -0.25 0.28
N ASP A 83 21.88 -1.05 1.36
CA ASP A 83 22.62 -2.31 1.53
C ASP A 83 22.10 -3.43 0.63
N ALA A 84 20.86 -3.30 0.14
CA ALA A 84 20.22 -4.27 -0.76
C ALA A 84 20.54 -4.04 -2.26
N ASN A 85 21.67 -3.41 -2.60
CA ASN A 85 21.98 -2.91 -3.96
C ASN A 85 20.92 -1.93 -4.53
N GLY A 86 20.15 -1.30 -3.64
CA GLY A 86 19.08 -0.38 -3.96
C GLY A 86 19.56 1.07 -3.97
N ALA A 87 18.89 1.89 -4.79
CA ALA A 87 19.08 3.33 -4.84
C ALA A 87 18.37 4.02 -3.64
N ALA A 88 18.51 3.51 -2.42
CA ALA A 88 17.97 4.14 -1.22
C ALA A 88 19.05 4.97 -0.50
N PRO A 89 18.66 6.02 0.24
CA PRO A 89 19.59 6.94 0.88
C PRO A 89 20.33 6.28 2.06
N ARG A 90 21.55 6.78 2.37
CA ARG A 90 22.40 6.25 3.47
C ARG A 90 21.95 6.68 4.87
N VAL A 91 21.06 7.66 4.93
CA VAL A 91 20.52 8.27 6.16
C VAL A 91 19.03 8.49 5.91
N LEU A 92 18.23 8.58 6.97
CA LEU A 92 16.79 8.82 6.85
C LEU A 92 16.50 10.02 5.95
N ASP A 93 15.81 9.76 4.84
CA ASP A 93 15.36 10.78 3.91
C ASP A 93 13.91 11.15 4.22
N TRP A 94 13.70 12.42 4.57
CA TRP A 94 12.40 12.98 4.91
C TRP A 94 11.42 12.93 3.74
N SER A 95 11.90 13.01 2.50
CA SER A 95 11.06 12.94 1.30
C SER A 95 10.48 11.54 1.14
N HIS A 96 11.31 10.51 1.39
CA HIS A 96 10.90 9.11 1.32
C HIS A 96 9.96 8.76 2.47
N PHE A 97 10.24 9.27 3.67
CA PHE A 97 9.37 9.13 4.84
C PHE A 97 8.00 9.78 4.61
N ALA A 98 7.98 11.04 4.17
CA ALA A 98 6.74 11.77 3.88
C ALA A 98 5.93 11.09 2.78
N ALA A 99 6.58 10.64 1.70
CA ALA A 99 5.92 9.92 0.62
C ALA A 99 5.30 8.60 1.11
N GLY A 100 6.03 7.82 1.92
CA GLY A 100 5.50 6.61 2.54
C GLY A 100 4.30 6.88 3.46
N ALA A 101 4.36 7.95 4.27
CA ALA A 101 3.25 8.36 5.13
C ALA A 101 2.01 8.79 4.33
N ILE A 102 2.19 9.55 3.24
CA ILE A 102 1.10 9.91 2.33
C ILE A 102 0.53 8.67 1.63
N GLY A 103 1.37 7.70 1.26
CA GLY A 103 0.93 6.41 0.73
C GLY A 103 0.02 5.66 1.69
N LEU A 104 0.43 5.54 2.96
CA LEU A 104 -0.38 4.94 4.02
C LEU A 104 -1.69 5.69 4.25
N ALA A 105 -1.65 7.02 4.31
CA ALA A 105 -2.85 7.85 4.44
C ALA A 105 -3.82 7.63 3.27
N SER A 106 -3.29 7.49 2.05
CA SER A 106 -4.07 7.21 0.85
C SER A 106 -4.72 5.82 0.90
N ALA A 107 -4.00 4.79 1.36
CA ALA A 107 -4.56 3.46 1.57
C ALA A 107 -5.71 3.50 2.60
N TRP A 108 -5.53 4.25 3.69
CA TRP A 108 -6.59 4.46 4.68
C TRP A 108 -7.80 5.20 4.10
N ALA A 109 -7.60 6.24 3.30
CA ALA A 109 -8.67 6.98 2.63
C ALA A 109 -9.48 6.09 1.69
N VAL A 110 -8.83 5.26 0.87
CA VAL A 110 -9.49 4.27 0.01
C VAL A 110 -10.34 3.30 0.83
N GLN A 111 -9.79 2.79 1.94
CA GLN A 111 -10.53 1.88 2.81
C GLN A 111 -11.72 2.55 3.51
N LEU A 112 -11.61 3.84 3.86
CA LEU A 112 -12.69 4.64 4.43
C LEU A 112 -13.81 4.84 3.40
N LEU A 113 -13.46 5.24 2.18
CA LEU A 113 -14.41 5.44 1.08
C LEU A 113 -15.12 4.14 0.73
N TYR A 114 -14.37 3.04 0.63
CA TYR A 114 -14.92 1.71 0.34
C TYR A 114 -15.99 1.29 1.36
N ARG A 115 -15.75 1.57 2.65
CA ARG A 115 -16.72 1.27 3.72
C ARG A 115 -17.96 2.14 3.66
N ARG A 116 -17.80 3.43 3.32
CA ARG A 116 -18.92 4.37 3.18
C ARG A 116 -19.79 4.07 1.96
N ALA A 117 -19.18 3.57 0.87
CA ALA A 117 -19.87 3.25 -0.37
C ALA A 117 -20.65 1.92 -0.31
N ARG A 118 -20.39 1.05 0.68
CA ARG A 118 -21.17 -0.19 0.84
C ARG A 118 -22.59 0.15 1.33
N PRO A 119 -23.64 -0.28 0.60
CA PRO A 119 -25.01 -0.10 1.08
C PRO A 119 -25.18 -0.74 2.46
N PRO A 120 -25.86 -0.07 3.42
CA PRO A 120 -26.27 -0.74 4.64
C PRO A 120 -27.08 -1.98 4.26
N HIS A 121 -26.83 -3.10 4.94
CA HIS A 121 -27.64 -4.31 4.80
C HIS A 121 -29.03 -3.98 5.37
N ARG A 122 -29.87 -3.31 4.59
CA ARG A 122 -31.30 -3.29 4.88
C ARG A 122 -31.77 -4.73 4.68
N PRO A 123 -32.53 -5.31 5.62
CA PRO A 123 -33.31 -6.49 5.27
C PRO A 123 -34.17 -6.10 4.06
N SER A 124 -34.04 -6.83 2.96
CA SER A 124 -35.03 -6.77 1.89
C SER A 124 -36.29 -7.37 2.48
N ILE A 125 -37.18 -6.50 2.94
CA ILE A 125 -38.55 -6.89 3.25
C ILE A 125 -39.25 -6.85 1.90
N ASP A 126 -39.28 -7.99 1.23
CA ASP A 126 -40.29 -8.31 0.22
C ASP A 126 -41.50 -8.90 0.95
#